data_AF-A0A3N5T2E3-F1
#
_entry.id   AF-A0A3N5T2E3-F1
#
_cell.length_a   1.000
_cell.length_b   1.000
_cell.length_c   1.000
_cell.angle_alpha   90.00
_cell.angle_beta   90.00
_cell.angle_gamma   90.00
#
_symmetry.space_group_name_H-M   'P 1'
#
loop_
_entity.id
_entity.type
_entity.pdbx_description
1 polymer ?
#
loop_
_entity_poly.entity_id
_entity_poly.type
_entity_poly.pdbx_seq_one_letter_code
_entity_poly.pdbx_strand_id
1 'polypeptide(L)'
;MFYHLRNRQTGDYLNSLYGEDFAFCTPMIGETIGFPIEIIQESEGFVRLRNAQTCEYLYGEEGSDVAKYSLTPPTLKSSQWELIINILY
;
A
#
# COMPACT_ATOMS: atom_id res chain seq x y z
N MET A 1 10.57 -10.03 1.72
CA MET A 1 9.34 -10.88 1.73
C MET A 1 8.24 -10.07 1.08
N PHE A 2 7.38 -10.68 0.26
CA PHE A 2 6.30 -9.99 -0.44
C PHE A 2 4.94 -10.36 0.12
N TYR A 3 4.04 -9.39 0.17
CA TYR A 3 2.69 -9.54 0.71
C TYR A 3 1.65 -9.04 -0.29
N HIS A 4 0.41 -9.49 -0.14
CA HIS A 4 -0.75 -8.90 -0.81
C HIS A 4 -1.70 -8.36 0.25
N LEU A 5 -2.07 -7.09 0.16
CA LEU A 5 -2.99 -6.47 1.10
C LEU A 5 -4.42 -6.71 0.62
N ARG A 6 -5.20 -7.39 1.47
CA ARG A 6 -6.60 -7.72 1.20
C ARG A 6 -7.51 -6.88 2.08
N ASN A 7 -8.45 -6.18 1.47
CA ASN A 7 -9.53 -5.54 2.19
C ASN A 7 -10.36 -6.62 2.88
N ARG A 8 -10.44 -6.58 4.21
CA ARG A 8 -11.17 -7.59 5.00
C ARG A 8 -12.67 -7.58 4.71
N GLN A 9 -13.25 -6.42 4.44
CA GLN A 9 -14.69 -6.25 4.25
C GLN A 9 -15.14 -6.75 2.88
N THR A 10 -14.42 -6.40 1.81
CA THR A 10 -14.82 -6.74 0.43
C THR A 10 -14.13 -8.00 -0.08
N GLY A 11 -12.99 -8.36 0.49
CA GLY A 11 -12.14 -9.44 0.01
C GLY A 11 -11.26 -9.08 -1.18
N ASP A 12 -11.35 -7.83 -1.67
CA ASP A 12 -10.55 -7.30 -2.78
C ASP A 12 -9.10 -7.02 -2.36
N TYR A 13 -8.21 -6.88 -3.32
CA TYR A 13 -6.78 -6.67 -3.09
C TYR A 13 -6.35 -5.27 -3.50
N LEU A 14 -5.43 -4.69 -2.73
CA LEU A 14 -4.83 -3.39 -3.02
C LEU A 14 -4.08 -3.43 -4.36
N ASN A 15 -4.32 -2.40 -5.16
CA ASN A 15 -3.91 -2.29 -6.54
C ASN A 15 -3.61 -0.82 -6.90
N SER A 16 -2.98 -0.61 -8.07
CA SER A 16 -2.60 0.69 -8.64
C SER A 16 -2.53 0.59 -10.17
N LEU A 17 -3.30 1.37 -10.92
CA LEU A 17 -3.23 1.30 -12.38
C LEU A 17 -1.88 1.85 -12.86
N TYR A 18 -1.22 1.14 -13.78
CA TYR A 18 0.04 1.63 -14.35
C TYR A 18 -0.22 2.95 -15.08
N GLY A 19 0.41 4.03 -14.62
CA GLY A 19 0.19 5.38 -15.16
C GLY A 19 -0.90 6.19 -14.45
N GLU A 20 -1.58 5.62 -13.45
CA GLU A 20 -2.39 6.37 -12.48
C GLU A 20 -1.72 6.35 -11.11
N ASP A 21 -1.84 7.46 -10.40
CA ASP A 21 -1.28 7.61 -9.06
C ASP A 21 -2.21 7.05 -7.98
N PHE A 22 -3.44 6.63 -8.30
CA PHE A 22 -4.41 6.20 -7.30
C PHE A 22 -4.20 4.78 -6.78
N ALA A 23 -4.37 4.61 -5.47
CA ALA A 23 -4.49 3.32 -4.82
C ALA A 23 -5.96 2.91 -4.68
N PHE A 24 -6.32 1.73 -5.13
CA PHE A 24 -7.69 1.21 -5.06
C PHE A 24 -7.70 -0.30 -4.82
N CYS A 25 -8.84 -0.86 -4.44
CA CYS A 25 -8.99 -2.31 -4.28
C CYS A 25 -9.75 -2.90 -5.47
N THR A 26 -9.27 -4.02 -6.00
CA THR A 26 -9.98 -4.78 -7.05
C THR A 26 -10.14 -6.24 -6.66
N PRO A 27 -11.19 -6.92 -7.14
CA PRO A 27 -11.29 -8.37 -6.98
C PRO A 27 -10.10 -9.07 -7.64
N MET A 28 -9.88 -10.32 -7.27
CA MET A 28 -8.97 -11.20 -7.99
C MET A 28 -9.51 -11.41 -9.42
N ILE A 29 -8.68 -11.16 -10.44
CA ILE A 29 -9.05 -11.32 -11.84
C ILE A 29 -8.22 -12.46 -12.43
N GLY A 30 -8.88 -13.60 -12.71
CA GLY A 30 -8.19 -14.81 -13.12
C GLY A 30 -7.23 -15.29 -12.03
N GLU A 31 -5.95 -15.43 -12.34
CA GLU A 31 -4.89 -15.78 -11.38
C GLU A 31 -4.15 -14.55 -10.82
N THR A 32 -4.55 -13.34 -11.23
CA THR A 32 -3.92 -12.10 -10.79
C THR A 32 -4.58 -11.61 -9.50
N ILE A 33 -3.82 -11.64 -8.41
CA ILE A 33 -4.08 -10.90 -7.18
C ILE A 33 -3.34 -9.56 -7.25
N GLY A 34 -3.78 -8.54 -6.50
CA GLY A 34 -3.21 -7.18 -6.53
C GLY A 34 -1.68 -7.17 -6.35
N PHE A 35 -1.01 -6.02 -6.51
CA PHE A 35 0.46 -6.05 -6.60
C PHE A 35 1.16 -6.57 -5.34
N PRO A 36 2.32 -7.23 -5.51
CA PRO A 36 3.16 -7.59 -4.38
C PRO A 36 3.67 -6.31 -3.69
N ILE A 37 3.46 -6.24 -2.38
CA ILE A 37 3.92 -5.17 -1.51
C ILE A 37 5.12 -5.65 -0.71
N GLU A 38 6.18 -4.83 -0.71
CA GLU A 38 7.27 -4.93 0.24
C GLU A 38 7.02 -3.97 1.41
N ILE A 39 7.04 -4.51 2.63
CA ILE A 39 6.94 -3.72 3.86
C ILE A 39 8.37 -3.37 4.28
N ILE A 40 8.73 -2.09 4.20
CA ILE A 40 10.04 -1.59 4.57
C ILE A 40 9.93 -0.96 5.95
N GLN A 41 10.70 -1.47 6.90
CA GLN A 41 10.71 -0.96 8.26
C GLN A 41 11.56 0.31 8.33
N GLU A 42 10.96 1.38 8.85
CA GLU A 42 11.62 2.64 9.12
C GLU A 42 11.91 2.78 10.62
N SER A 43 12.60 3.85 11.00
CA SER A 43 12.80 4.21 12.40
C SER A 43 11.47 4.50 13.11
N GLU A 44 11.48 4.46 14.44
CA GLU A 44 10.36 4.93 15.29
C GLU A 44 9.06 4.14 15.12
N GLY A 45 9.11 2.92 14.59
CA GLY A 45 7.95 2.01 14.51
C GLY A 45 7.07 2.19 13.27
N PHE A 46 7.46 3.09 12.36
CA PHE A 46 6.78 3.26 11.08
C PHE A 46 7.26 2.26 10.04
N VAL A 47 6.42 2.05 9.03
CA VAL A 47 6.75 1.29 7.82
C VAL A 47 6.41 2.08 6.57
N ARG A 48 7.06 1.76 5.46
CA ARG A 48 6.65 2.19 4.13
C ARG A 48 6.21 0.99 3.33
N LEU A 49 5.11 1.14 2.60
CA LEU A 49 4.53 0.10 1.77
C LEU A 49 4.94 0.36 0.32
N ARG A 50 5.91 -0.42 -0.19
CA ARG A 50 6.42 -0.27 -1.55
C ARG A 50 5.76 -1.27 -2.49
N ASN A 51 5.25 -0.80 -3.62
CA ASN A 51 4.91 -1.69 -4.73
C ASN A 51 6.21 -2.33 -5.25
N ALA A 52 6.31 -3.66 -5.18
CA ALA A 52 7.54 -4.36 -5.54
C ALA A 52 7.82 -4.37 -7.05
N GLN A 53 6.82 -4.02 -7.89
CA GLN A 53 6.98 -3.92 -9.34
C GLN A 53 7.43 -2.52 -9.79
N THR A 54 6.82 -1.47 -9.25
CA THR A 54 7.10 -0.08 -9.68
C THR A 54 8.11 0.65 -8.79
N CYS A 55 8.43 0.09 -7.62
CA CYS A 55 9.23 0.73 -6.57
C CYS A 55 8.61 2.00 -5.97
N GLU A 56 7.35 2.28 -6.27
CA GLU A 56 6.60 3.40 -5.72
C GLU A 56 6.05 3.07 -4.33
N TYR A 57 5.81 4.10 -3.52
CA TYR A 57 5.35 3.97 -2.15
C TYR A 57 3.93 4.47 -2.01
N LEU A 58 3.13 3.73 -1.24
CA LEU A 58 1.81 4.19 -0.83
C LEU A 58 1.95 5.42 0.08
N TYR A 59 1.21 6.47 -0.23
CA TYR A 59 1.16 7.70 0.56
C TYR A 59 -0.25 8.29 0.59
N GLY A 60 -0.59 8.99 1.66
CA GLY A 60 -1.78 9.83 1.71
C GLY A 60 -1.53 11.17 1.03
N GLU A 61 -2.42 11.59 0.14
CA GLU A 61 -2.37 12.92 -0.45
C GLU A 61 -2.78 13.98 0.59
N GLU A 62 -1.96 15.02 0.77
CA GLU A 62 -2.22 16.04 1.78
C GLU A 62 -3.49 16.84 1.42
N GLY A 63 -4.40 16.97 2.39
CA GLY A 63 -5.70 17.65 2.19
C GLY A 63 -6.72 16.81 1.41
N SER A 64 -6.46 15.52 1.23
CA SER A 64 -7.33 14.57 0.52
C SER A 64 -7.53 13.31 1.37
N ASP A 65 -8.69 12.67 1.23
CA ASP A 65 -8.98 11.38 1.90
C ASP A 65 -8.55 10.18 1.04
N VAL A 66 -7.66 10.42 0.07
CA VAL A 66 -7.28 9.43 -0.94
C VAL A 66 -5.81 9.02 -0.77
N ALA A 67 -5.58 7.72 -0.88
CA ALA A 67 -4.25 7.14 -0.93
C ALA A 67 -3.78 6.98 -2.38
N LYS A 68 -2.48 7.19 -2.58
CA LYS A 68 -1.82 7.19 -3.89
C LYS A 68 -0.48 6.46 -3.86
N TYR A 69 0.07 6.15 -5.03
CA TYR A 69 1.42 5.64 -5.22
C TYR A 69 2.26 6.66 -5.98
N SER A 70 3.50 6.87 -5.53
CA SER A 70 4.52 7.58 -6.31
C SER A 70 5.92 7.31 -5.77
N LEU A 71 6.94 7.76 -6.50
CA LEU A 71 8.32 7.80 -6.00
C LEU A 71 8.45 8.91 -4.95
N THR A 72 8.08 8.60 -3.71
CA THR A 72 8.15 9.55 -2.60
C THR A 72 9.53 9.51 -1.89
N PRO A 73 10.08 10.66 -1.49
CA PRO A 73 11.30 10.68 -0.69
C PRO A 73 11.04 10.08 0.71
N PRO A 74 12.04 9.49 1.38
CA PRO A 74 11.87 8.93 2.74
C PRO A 74 11.37 9.94 3.78
N THR A 75 11.64 11.23 3.56
CA THR A 75 11.21 12.34 4.42
C THR A 75 9.72 12.68 4.29
N LEU A 76 9.00 12.12 3.30
CA LEU A 76 7.58 12.36 3.15
C LEU A 76 6.79 11.57 4.20
N LYS A 77 6.38 12.26 5.27
CA LYS A 77 5.65 11.67 6.39
C LYS A 77 4.35 10.98 5.98
N SER A 78 3.63 11.49 4.98
CA SER A 78 2.40 10.86 4.50
C SER A 78 2.62 9.52 3.78
N SER A 79 3.87 9.15 3.51
CA SER A 79 4.25 7.80 3.02
C SER A 79 4.65 6.83 4.13
N GLN A 80 4.58 7.26 5.40
CA GLN A 80 4.92 6.47 6.57
C GLN A 80 3.63 6.00 7.27
N TRP A 81 3.54 4.70 7.53
CA TRP A 81 2.35 4.05 8.05
C TRP A 81 2.66 3.36 9.37
N GLU A 82 1.71 3.39 10.30
CA GLU A 82 1.76 2.57 11.50
C GLU A 82 1.00 1.26 11.24
N LEU A 83 1.65 0.12 11.50
CA LEU A 83 1.01 -1.18 11.36
C LEU A 83 0.33 -1.59 12.68
N ILE A 84 -0.99 -1.52 12.72
CA ILE A 84 -1.78 -1.96 13.87
C ILE A 84 -2.18 -3.43 13.70
N ILE A 85 -1.61 -4.30 14.53
CA ILE A 85 -1.93 -5.73 14.54
C ILE A 85 -3.03 -5.98 15.56
N ASN A 86 -4.26 -6.19 15.06
CA ASN A 86 -5.38 -6.61 15.89
C ASN A 86 -5.44 -8.13 15.95
N ILE A 87 -5.20 -8.70 17.13
CA ILE A 87 -5.42 -10.13 17.38
C ILE A 87 -6.90 -10.30 17.74
N LEU A 88 -7.64 -10.98 16.86
CA LEU A 88 -9.02 -11.37 17.13
C LEU A 88 -8.97 -12.74 17.83
N TYR A 89 -9.47 -12.79 19.07
CA TYR A 89 -9.65 -14.01 19.84
C TYR A 89 -10.96 -14.71 19.48
#